data_AF-A0A382LI36-F1
#
_entry.id   AF-A0A382LI36-F1
#
_cell.length_a   1.000
_cell.length_b   1.000
_cell.length_c   1.000
_cell.angle_alpha   90.00
_cell.angle_beta   90.00
_cell.angle_gamma   90.00
#
_symmetry.space_group_name_H-M   'P 1'
#
loop_
_entity.id
_entity.type
_entity.pdbx_description
1 polymer ?
#
loop_
_entity_poly.entity_id
_entity_poly.type
_entity_poly.pdbx_seq_one_letter_code
_entity_poly.pdbx_strand_id
1 'polypeptide(L)' 'MKIFQCFLLILFISESYSQDTFSIVAVDPVTQEVGSAGASCINGSIIISDVHPGIGAVHTQSYWN' A
#
# COMPACT_ATOMS: atom_id res chain seq x y z
N MET A 1 17.92 11.95 -39.00
CA MET A 1 17.21 12.66 -37.90
C MET A 1 16.02 11.88 -37.36
N LYS A 2 15.10 11.39 -38.22
CA LYS A 2 13.91 10.62 -37.79
C LYS A 2 14.21 9.38 -36.93
N ILE A 3 15.21 8.57 -37.32
CA ILE A 3 15.63 7.38 -36.55
C ILE A 3 16.14 7.72 -35.14
N PHE A 4 16.90 8.81 -35.01
CA PHE A 4 17.40 9.28 -33.71
C PHE A 4 16.26 9.76 -32.81
N GLN A 5 15.26 10.42 -33.39
CA GLN A 5 14.03 10.82 -32.68
C GLN A 5 13.20 9.60 -32.25
N CYS A 6 13.08 8.56 -33.08
CA CYS A 6 12.44 7.30 -32.68
C CYS A 6 13.18 6.61 -31.54
N PHE A 7 14.52 6.62 -31.55
CA PHE A 7 15.33 6.05 -30.47
C PHE A 7 15.12 6.77 -29.13
N LEU A 8 15.08 8.11 -29.15
CA LEU A 8 14.75 8.92 -27.98
C LEU A 8 13.35 8.62 -27.44
N LEU A 9 12.36 8.36 -28.31
CA LEU A 9 10.99 8.05 -27.90
C LEU A 9 10.89 6.71 -27.14
N ILE A 10 11.67 5.71 -27.53
CA ILE A 10 11.69 4.38 -26.90
C ILE A 10 12.25 4.45 -25.47
N LEU A 11 13.18 5.38 -25.19
CA LEU A 11 13.75 5.57 -23.86
C LEU A 11 12.74 6.08 -22.81
N PHE A 12 11.60 6.63 -23.24
CA PHE A 12 10.55 7.12 -22.34
C PHE A 12 9.47 6.06 -22.03
N ILE A 13 9.55 4.87 -22.62
CA ILE A 13 8.65 3.77 -22.28
C ILE A 13 9.19 3.12 -21.01
N SER A 14 8.65 3.51 -19.87
CA SER A 14 8.93 2.87 -18.58
C SER A 14 7.67 2.19 -18.05
N GLU A 15 7.83 0.95 -17.57
CA GLU A 15 6.78 0.22 -16.86
C GLU A 15 6.55 0.90 -15.51
N SER A 16 5.34 1.39 -15.26
CA SER A 16 4.95 1.93 -13.95
C SER A 16 4.31 0.81 -13.12
N TYR A 17 4.95 0.39 -12.05
CA TYR A 17 4.34 -0.53 -11.08
C TYR A 17 3.53 0.26 -10.05
N SER A 18 2.31 -0.18 -9.73
CA SER A 18 1.59 0.37 -8.59
C SER A 18 2.37 0.08 -7.31
N GLN A 19 2.50 1.09 -6.46
CA GLN A 19 3.17 1.04 -5.15
C GLN A 19 2.20 1.52 -4.05
N ASP A 20 0.91 1.41 -4.32
CA ASP A 20 -0.12 1.97 -3.46
C ASP A 20 -0.30 1.08 -2.22
N THR A 21 -0.48 1.73 -1.07
CA THR A 21 -0.83 1.07 0.19
C THR A 21 -1.94 1.89 0.84
N PHE A 22 -3.00 1.21 1.25
CA PHE A 22 -4.10 1.84 1.99
C PHE A 22 -4.49 0.98 3.19
N SER A 23 -5.03 1.64 4.19
CA SER A 23 -5.32 1.02 5.48
C SER A 23 -6.39 1.86 6.22
N ILE A 24 -7.27 1.20 6.97
CA ILE A 24 -8.32 1.81 7.80
C ILE A 24 -8.54 1.04 9.11
N VAL A 25 -8.50 1.76 10.23
CA VAL A 25 -8.94 1.27 11.55
C VAL A 25 -10.27 1.91 11.87
N ALA A 26 -11.20 1.13 12.39
CA ALA A 26 -12.51 1.61 12.82
C ALA A 26 -12.88 1.05 14.20
N VAL A 27 -13.64 1.83 14.95
CA VAL A 27 -14.23 1.43 16.24
C VAL A 27 -15.73 1.57 16.11
N ASP A 28 -16.48 0.53 16.47
CA ASP A 28 -17.92 0.62 16.63
C ASP A 28 -18.23 1.31 17.98
N PRO A 29 -18.85 2.49 18.01
CA PRO A 29 -19.13 3.20 19.25
C PRO A 29 -20.18 2.53 20.14
N VAL A 30 -21.02 1.63 19.60
CA VAL A 30 -22.07 0.93 20.37
C VAL A 30 -21.50 -0.29 21.08
N THR A 31 -20.77 -1.13 20.36
CA THR A 31 -20.21 -2.39 20.89
C THR A 31 -18.80 -2.24 21.45
N GLN A 32 -18.10 -1.15 21.12
CA GLN A 32 -16.68 -0.93 21.39
C GLN A 32 -15.75 -1.94 20.69
N GLU A 33 -16.26 -2.66 19.68
CA GLU A 33 -15.44 -3.56 18.86
C GLU A 33 -14.49 -2.76 17.96
N VAL A 34 -13.27 -3.27 17.80
CA VAL A 34 -12.23 -2.67 16.95
C VAL A 34 -12.04 -3.54 15.71
N GLY A 35 -12.13 -2.91 14.54
CA GLY A 35 -11.92 -3.53 13.25
C GLY A 35 -10.78 -2.88 12.47
N SER A 36 -10.25 -3.60 11.49
CA SER A 36 -9.12 -3.18 10.68
C SER A 36 -9.18 -3.79 9.28
N ALA A 37 -8.82 -3.03 8.26
CA ALA A 37 -8.64 -3.51 6.89
C ALA A 37 -7.50 -2.74 6.19
N GLY A 38 -6.88 -3.36 5.18
CA GLY A 38 -5.86 -2.71 4.35
C GLY A 38 -5.33 -3.62 3.25
N ALA A 39 -4.62 -3.04 2.29
CA ALA A 39 -3.93 -3.77 1.23
C ALA A 39 -2.70 -2.99 0.73
N SER A 40 -1.76 -3.70 0.11
CA SER A 40 -0.55 -3.11 -0.47
C SER A 40 -0.21 -3.81 -1.78
N CYS A 41 0.24 -3.03 -2.77
CA CYS A 41 0.86 -3.54 -4.00
C CYS A 41 2.36 -3.83 -3.82
N ILE A 42 2.91 -3.59 -2.62
CA ILE A 42 4.32 -3.79 -2.30
C ILE A 42 4.47 -5.10 -1.52
N ASN A 43 5.41 -5.94 -1.96
CA ASN A 43 5.75 -7.18 -1.27
C ASN A 43 6.56 -6.87 0.01
N GLY A 44 6.45 -7.71 1.05
CA GLY A 44 7.14 -7.45 2.31
C GLY A 44 6.47 -6.38 3.19
N SER A 45 5.21 -6.05 2.93
CA SER A 45 4.33 -5.38 3.89
C SER A 45 3.89 -6.42 4.95
N ILE A 46 4.78 -6.69 5.92
CA ILE A 46 4.66 -7.86 6.83
C ILE A 46 3.45 -7.74 7.76
N ILE A 47 3.13 -6.53 8.23
CA ILE A 47 2.02 -6.31 9.17
C ILE A 47 1.16 -5.15 8.65
N ILE A 48 0.27 -5.44 7.70
CA ILE A 48 -0.72 -4.47 7.20
C ILE A 48 -1.83 -4.21 8.23
N SER A 49 -2.13 -5.19 9.08
CA SER A 49 -3.23 -5.13 10.05
C SER A 49 -2.92 -5.97 11.27
N ASP A 50 -3.00 -5.34 12.45
CA ASP A 50 -2.92 -6.03 13.72
C ASP A 50 -3.96 -5.47 14.71
N VAL A 51 -4.94 -6.31 15.07
CA VAL A 51 -6.06 -5.94 15.94
C VAL A 51 -5.83 -6.52 17.33
N HIS A 52 -5.93 -5.66 18.33
CA HIS A 52 -5.82 -5.99 19.75
C HIS A 52 -7.19 -5.78 20.43
N PRO A 53 -8.03 -6.83 20.55
CA PRO A 53 -9.36 -6.71 21.14
C PRO A 53 -9.34 -6.04 22.52
N GLY A 54 -10.23 -5.06 22.72
CA GLY A 54 -10.32 -4.29 23.97
C GLY A 54 -9.22 -3.26 24.19
N ILE A 55 -8.28 -3.09 23.26
CA ILE A 55 -7.19 -2.10 23.33
C ILE A 55 -7.21 -1.18 22.11
N GLY A 56 -7.20 -1.73 20.90
CA GLY A 56 -7.10 -0.95 19.66
C GLY A 56 -6.64 -1.79 18.47
N ALA A 57 -6.19 -1.12 17.40
CA ALA A 57 -5.56 -1.77 16.25
C ALA A 57 -4.42 -0.88 15.74
N VAL A 58 -3.46 -1.49 15.06
CA VAL A 58 -2.31 -0.79 14.48
C VAL A 58 -2.07 -1.24 13.04
N HIS A 59 -1.63 -0.28 12.23
CA HIS A 59 -1.18 -0.46 10.86
C HIS A 59 0.28 -0.05 10.76
N THR A 60 1.16 -1.03 10.58
CA THR A 60 2.57 -0.78 10.30
C THR A 60 2.80 -0.92 8.81
N GLN A 61 2.72 0.20 8.11
CA GLN A 61 2.84 0.27 6.66
C GLN A 61 4.24 0.70 6.23
N SER A 62 4.56 0.45 4.95
CA SER A 62 5.81 0.69 4.24
C SER A 62 6.65 -0.57 4.00
N TYR A 63 7.48 -0.47 2.96
CA TYR A 63 8.51 -1.44 2.63
C TYR A 63 9.48 -1.62 3.81
N TRP A 64 9.73 -2.87 4.19
CA TRP A 64 10.72 -3.24 5.20
C TRP A 64 11.78 -4.15 4.56
N ASN A 65 13.05 -3.91 4.90
CA ASN A 65 14.21 -4.60 4.32
C ASN A 65 15.26 -4.87 5.40
#